data_AF-A0A1Y1YS44-F1
#
_entry.id   AF-A0A1Y1YS44-F1
#
_cell.length_a   1.000
_cell.length_b   1.000
_cell.length_c   1.000
_cell.angle_alpha   90.00
_cell.angle_beta   90.00
_cell.angle_gamma   90.00
#
_symmetry.space_group_name_H-M   'P 1'
#
loop_
_entity.id
_entity.type
_entity.pdbx_description
1 polymer ?
#
loop_
_entity_poly.entity_id
_entity_poly.type
_entity_poly.pdbx_seq_one_letter_code
_entity_poly.pdbx_strand_id
1 'polypeptide(L)'
;SPAFRNYAKELMRKLYISSASILLSVKYLHKYRVNNPMAKPEPGHEFLLFTVALITAAKFHDDLVYTNQTWSETAGFPLHVLNFVEVEFLTALRYDLFISADEYNQWLSTLQQSL
;
A
#
# COMPACT_ATOMS: atom_id res chain seq x y z
N SER A 1 -0.50 11.48 11.33
CA SER A 1 -1.05 12.79 10.91
C SER A 1 -2.56 12.70 10.68
N PRO A 2 -3.40 13.63 11.17
CA PRO A 2 -4.82 13.71 10.84
C PRO A 2 -5.08 13.84 9.33
N ALA A 3 -4.25 14.61 8.61
CA ALA A 3 -4.36 14.77 7.16
C ALA A 3 -4.19 13.43 6.43
N PHE A 4 -3.18 12.64 6.81
CA PHE A 4 -2.96 11.30 6.25
C PHE A 4 -4.14 10.36 6.53
N ARG A 5 -4.70 10.39 7.75
CA ARG A 5 -5.86 9.56 8.09
C ARG A 5 -7.09 9.90 7.24
N ASN A 6 -7.33 11.20 7.02
CA ASN A 6 -8.42 11.65 6.16
C ASN A 6 -8.19 11.24 4.71
N TYR A 7 -6.98 11.45 4.19
CA TYR A 7 -6.58 11.00 2.85
C TYR A 7 -6.81 9.50 2.64
N ALA A 8 -6.28 8.66 3.54
CA ALA A 8 -6.41 7.21 3.43
C ALA A 8 -7.88 6.78 3.42
N LYS A 9 -8.70 7.34 4.31
CA LYS A 9 -10.14 7.07 4.36
C LYS A 9 -10.85 7.47 3.07
N GLU A 10 -10.52 8.64 2.52
CA GLU A 10 -11.14 9.11 1.27
C GLU A 10 -10.73 8.26 0.08
N LEU A 11 -9.46 7.89 -0.03
CA LEU A 11 -8.95 7.04 -1.10
C LEU A 11 -9.63 5.66 -1.08
N MET A 12 -9.63 5.00 0.08
CA MET A 12 -10.28 3.69 0.28
C MET A 12 -11.81 3.73 0.15
N ARG A 13 -12.44 4.91 0.24
CA ARG A 13 -13.88 5.07 -0.02
C ARG A 13 -14.19 5.27 -1.49
N LYS A 14 -13.33 5.99 -2.21
CA LYS A 14 -13.49 6.27 -3.65
C LYS A 14 -13.18 5.05 -4.50
N LEU A 15 -12.23 4.23 -4.07
CA LEU A 15 -11.85 2.97 -4.71
C LEU A 15 -12.38 1.85 -3.82
N TYR A 16 -13.19 0.94 -4.35
CA TYR A 16 -13.79 -0.16 -3.58
C TYR A 16 -12.75 -1.23 -3.22
N ILE A 17 -11.79 -0.88 -2.37
CA ILE A 17 -10.68 -1.76 -1.97
C ILE A 17 -11.17 -2.72 -0.88
N SER A 18 -10.81 -4.00 -1.01
CA SER A 18 -11.18 -5.01 -0.02
C SER A 18 -10.45 -4.79 1.32
N SER A 19 -11.08 -5.19 2.43
CA SER A 19 -10.43 -5.14 3.75
C SER A 19 -9.13 -5.96 3.79
N ALA A 20 -9.08 -7.07 3.06
CA ALA A 20 -7.88 -7.89 2.93
C ALA A 20 -6.74 -7.11 2.25
N SER A 21 -7.02 -6.43 1.13
CA SER A 21 -6.04 -5.60 0.43
C SER A 21 -5.55 -4.42 1.28
N ILE A 22 -6.43 -3.82 2.10
CA ILE A 22 -6.02 -2.80 3.07
C ILE A 22 -5.01 -3.39 4.08
N LEU A 23 -5.31 -4.54 4.69
CA LEU A 23 -4.42 -5.18 5.66
C LEU A 23 -3.08 -5.61 5.04
N LEU A 24 -3.12 -6.14 3.82
CA LEU A 24 -1.95 -6.57 3.07
C LEU A 24 -1.09 -5.37 2.65
N SER A 25 -1.68 -4.23 2.31
CA SER A 25 -0.91 -2.99 2.04
C SER A 25 -0.06 -2.58 3.24
N VAL A 26 -0.58 -2.72 4.48
CA VAL A 26 0.18 -2.44 5.70
C VAL A 26 1.31 -3.45 5.89
N LYS A 27 1.07 -4.73 5.59
CA LYS A 27 2.12 -5.76 5.61
C LYS A 27 3.24 -5.45 4.61
N TYR A 28 2.89 -5.01 3.40
CA TYR A 28 3.87 -4.61 2.40
C TYR A 28 4.66 -3.37 2.81
N LEU A 29 4.03 -2.38 3.43
CA LEU A 29 4.75 -1.24 4.03
C LEU A 29 5.73 -1.69 5.12
N HIS A 30 5.34 -2.67 5.94
CA HIS A 30 6.24 -3.26 6.92
C HIS A 30 7.43 -3.96 6.23
N LYS A 31 7.20 -4.80 5.23
CA LYS A 31 8.27 -5.44 4.43
C LYS A 31 9.19 -4.40 3.79
N TYR A 32 8.62 -3.35 3.20
CA TYR A 32 9.36 -2.25 2.58
C TYR A 32 10.30 -1.57 3.58
N ARG A 33 9.80 -1.25 4.79
CA ARG A 33 10.63 -0.65 5.85
C ARG A 33 11.75 -1.56 6.33
N VAL A 34 11.47 -2.85 6.52
CA VAL A 34 12.49 -3.84 6.91
C VAL A 34 13.58 -3.96 5.85
N ASN A 35 13.21 -3.93 4.58
CA ASN A 35 14.15 -4.04 3.46
C ASN A 35 14.92 -2.73 3.18
N ASN A 36 14.44 -1.58 3.68
CA ASN A 36 15.04 -0.26 3.45
C ASN A 36 15.27 0.49 4.79
N PRO A 37 16.13 -0.02 5.70
CA PRO A 37 16.30 0.55 7.03
C PRO A 37 16.91 1.97 7.02
N MET A 38 17.60 2.35 5.93
CA MET A 38 18.22 3.65 5.76
C MET A 38 17.32 4.67 5.05
N ALA A 39 16.12 4.27 4.60
CA ALA A 39 15.18 5.19 3.96
C ALA A 39 14.73 6.25 4.97
N LYS A 40 15.05 7.51 4.67
CA LYS A 40 14.65 8.62 5.54
C LYS A 40 13.17 8.92 5.35
N PRO A 41 12.40 9.13 6.42
CA PRO A 41 11.05 9.64 6.30
C PRO A 41 11.11 11.05 5.71
N GLU A 42 10.50 11.23 4.55
CA GLU A 42 10.34 12.53 3.93
C GLU A 42 8.88 12.98 4.05
N PRO A 43 8.62 14.21 4.54
CA PRO A 43 7.24 14.69 4.69
C PRO A 43 6.48 14.65 3.36
N GLY A 44 5.29 14.05 3.38
CA GLY A 44 4.44 13.92 2.19
C GLY A 44 4.64 12.60 1.43
N HIS A 45 5.81 11.96 1.55
CA HIS A 45 6.05 10.66 0.90
C HIS A 45 5.21 9.53 1.51
N GLU A 46 4.71 9.68 2.74
CA GLU A 46 3.82 8.69 3.35
C GLU A 46 2.51 8.51 2.58
N PHE A 47 2.02 9.56 1.91
CA PHE A 47 0.78 9.50 1.12
C PHE A 47 1.00 8.68 -0.14
N LEU A 48 2.08 8.96 -0.87
CA LEU A 48 2.44 8.25 -2.09
C LEU A 48 2.79 6.79 -1.82
N LEU A 49 3.59 6.53 -0.78
CA LEU A 49 4.01 5.19 -0.42
C LEU A 49 2.82 4.32 0.04
N PHE A 50 1.88 4.89 0.80
CA PHE A 50 0.64 4.19 1.15
C PHE A 50 -0.23 3.88 -0.07
N THR A 51 -0.36 4.82 -1.00
CA THR A 51 -1.11 4.61 -2.24
C THR A 51 -0.50 3.51 -3.09
N VAL A 52 0.82 3.47 -3.23
CA VAL A 52 1.52 2.41 -3.97
C VAL A 52 1.40 1.05 -3.29
N ALA A 53 1.44 1.00 -1.95
CA ALA A 53 1.20 -0.22 -1.21
C ALA A 53 -0.23 -0.75 -1.41
N LEU A 54 -1.23 0.13 -1.46
CA LEU A 54 -2.62 -0.23 -1.78
C LEU A 54 -2.78 -0.72 -3.22
N ILE A 55 -2.16 -0.05 -4.19
CA ILE A 55 -2.16 -0.49 -5.59
C ILE A 55 -1.59 -1.90 -5.70
N THR A 56 -0.43 -2.13 -5.06
CA THR A 56 0.24 -3.43 -5.08
C THR A 56 -0.63 -4.53 -4.50
N ALA A 57 -1.31 -4.26 -3.37
CA ALA A 57 -2.21 -5.21 -2.75
C ALA A 57 -3.46 -5.48 -3.60
N ALA A 58 -4.13 -4.43 -4.06
CA ALA A 58 -5.34 -4.56 -4.88
C ALA A 58 -5.05 -5.30 -6.19
N LYS A 59 -3.97 -4.97 -6.90
CA LYS A 59 -3.61 -5.64 -8.16
C LYS A 59 -3.27 -7.12 -8.00
N PHE A 60 -2.79 -7.53 -6.84
CA PHE A 60 -2.36 -8.91 -6.61
C PHE A 60 -3.46 -9.77 -6.00
N HIS A 61 -4.34 -9.20 -5.17
CA HIS A 61 -5.29 -9.96 -4.35
C HIS A 61 -6.76 -9.70 -4.68
N ASP A 62 -7.12 -8.58 -5.32
CA ASP A 62 -8.51 -8.30 -5.68
C ASP A 62 -8.80 -8.72 -7.13
N ASP A 63 -9.99 -9.27 -7.38
CA ASP A 63 -10.43 -9.68 -8.73
C ASP A 63 -10.74 -8.48 -9.64
N LEU A 64 -11.14 -7.35 -9.06
CA LEU A 64 -11.45 -6.10 -9.76
C LEU A 64 -10.35 -5.08 -9.53
N VAL A 65 -9.51 -4.89 -10.54
CA VAL A 65 -8.33 -4.04 -10.44
C VAL A 65 -8.51 -2.74 -11.24
N TYR A 66 -8.28 -1.61 -10.58
CA TYR A 66 -8.21 -0.31 -11.25
C TYR A 66 -6.86 -0.11 -11.93
N THR A 67 -6.86 0.57 -13.08
CA THR A 67 -5.63 0.97 -13.77
C THR A 67 -4.86 2.03 -12.99
N ASN A 68 -3.55 2.14 -13.20
CA ASN A 68 -2.75 3.22 -12.59
C ASN A 68 -3.24 4.62 -12.98
N GLN A 69 -3.88 4.78 -14.13
CA GLN A 69 -4.51 6.04 -14.53
C GLN A 69 -5.63 6.41 -13.53
N THR A 70 -6.52 5.47 -13.22
CA THR A 70 -7.59 5.69 -12.23
C THR A 70 -7.04 6.00 -10.84
N TRP A 71 -5.98 5.30 -10.43
CA TRP A 71 -5.31 5.58 -9.16
C TRP A 71 -4.67 6.97 -9.15
N SER A 72 -3.99 7.36 -10.23
CA SER A 72 -3.38 8.68 -10.41
C SER A 72 -4.42 9.80 -10.27
N GLU A 73 -5.53 9.69 -11.00
CA GLU A 73 -6.64 10.67 -10.96
C GLU A 73 -7.27 10.76 -9.58
N THR A 74 -7.47 9.62 -8.91
CA THR A 74 -8.15 9.56 -7.61
C THR A 74 -7.25 10.02 -6.46
N ALA A 75 -5.96 9.65 -6.49
CA ALA A 75 -4.98 9.96 -5.46
C ALA A 75 -4.35 11.35 -5.61
N GLY A 76 -4.46 11.97 -6.80
CA GLY A 76 -3.91 13.29 -7.08
C GLY A 76 -2.41 13.30 -7.39
N PHE A 77 -1.83 12.15 -7.75
CA PHE A 77 -0.41 12.05 -8.13
C PHE A 77 -0.25 11.97 -9.64
N PRO A 78 0.78 12.58 -10.24
CA PRO A 78 1.07 12.37 -11.65
C PRO A 78 1.28 10.88 -11.96
N LEU A 79 0.68 10.38 -13.04
CA LEU A 79 0.76 8.96 -13.42
C LEU A 79 2.21 8.45 -13.50
N HIS A 80 3.12 9.24 -14.08
CA HIS A 80 4.52 8.84 -14.21
C HIS A 80 5.23 8.68 -12.87
N VAL A 81 4.91 9.54 -11.88
CA VAL A 81 5.44 9.43 -10.51
C VAL A 81 4.90 8.16 -9.85
N LEU A 82 3.59 7.91 -9.99
CA LEU A 82 2.96 6.73 -9.40
C LEU A 82 3.54 5.43 -9.97
N ASN A 83 3.71 5.36 -11.30
CA ASN A 83 4.34 4.22 -11.97
C ASN A 83 5.79 4.02 -11.51
N PHE A 84 6.56 5.11 -11.42
CA PHE A 84 7.95 5.05 -10.99
C PHE A 84 8.07 4.47 -9.57
N VAL A 85 7.32 5.02 -8.61
CA VAL A 85 7.35 4.57 -7.22
C VAL A 85 6.77 3.16 -7.07
N GLU A 86 5.79 2.76 -7.88
CA GLU A 86 5.30 1.37 -7.89
C GLU A 86 6.41 0.38 -8.27
N VAL A 87 7.20 0.68 -9.30
CA VAL A 87 8.33 -0.16 -9.70
C VAL A 87 9.41 -0.19 -8.60
N GLU A 88 9.74 0.94 -8.00
CA GLU A 88 10.70 0.99 -6.88
C GLU A 88 10.21 0.19 -5.67
N PHE A 89 8.92 0.32 -5.34
CA PHE A 89 8.31 -0.40 -4.23
C PHE A 89 8.33 -1.91 -4.44
N LEU A 90 7.93 -2.38 -5.62
CA LEU A 90 7.99 -3.81 -5.98
C LEU A 90 9.43 -4.35 -5.98
N THR A 91 10.37 -3.55 -6.47
CA THR A 91 11.81 -3.89 -6.45
C THR A 91 12.32 -4.02 -5.03
N ALA A 92 11.94 -3.10 -4.14
CA ALA A 92 12.26 -3.15 -2.72
C ALA A 92 11.65 -4.38 -2.02
N LEU A 93 10.49 -4.85 -2.47
CA LEU A 93 9.88 -6.10 -2.02
C LEU A 93 10.46 -7.34 -2.71
N ARG A 94 11.40 -7.17 -3.66
CA ARG A 94 11.93 -8.26 -4.51
C ARG A 94 10.82 -9.04 -5.24
N TYR A 95 9.70 -8.37 -5.52
CA TYR A 95 8.48 -8.97 -6.06
C TYR A 95 7.92 -10.14 -5.23
N ASP A 96 8.36 -10.28 -3.97
CA ASP A 96 7.87 -11.29 -3.04
C ASP A 96 6.55 -10.80 -2.40
N LEU A 97 5.45 -10.97 -3.14
CA LEU A 97 4.11 -10.55 -2.74
C LEU A 97 3.27 -11.69 -2.16
N PHE A 98 3.73 -12.93 -2.31
CA PHE A 98 3.02 -14.07 -1.76
C PHE A 98 3.04 -14.01 -0.24
N ILE A 99 1.86 -14.16 0.37
CA ILE A 99 1.67 -14.24 1.81
C ILE A 99 0.79 -15.47 2.03
N SER A 100 1.27 -16.43 2.82
CA SER A 100 0.51 -17.63 3.13
C SER A 100 -0.66 -17.31 4.07
N ALA A 101 -1.66 -18.20 4.14
CA ALA A 101 -2.77 -18.06 5.07
C ALA A 101 -2.31 -17.94 6.53
N ASP A 102 -1.30 -18.73 6.93
CA ASP A 102 -0.73 -18.70 8.27
C ASP A 102 -0.05 -17.35 8.56
N GLU A 103 0.74 -16.84 7.60
CA GLU A 103 1.40 -15.54 7.75
C GLU A 103 0.37 -14.41 7.80
N TYR A 104 -0.69 -14.48 6.99
CA TYR A 104 -1.78 -13.51 7.01
C TYR A 104 -2.52 -13.50 8.35
N ASN A 105 -2.84 -14.67 8.90
CA ASN A 105 -3.51 -14.79 10.20
C ASN A 105 -2.63 -14.24 11.34
N GLN A 106 -1.34 -14.57 11.34
CA GLN A 106 -0.38 -14.01 12.30
C GLN A 106 -0.29 -12.49 12.20
N TRP A 107 -0.29 -11.96 10.98
CA TRP A 107 -0.29 -10.52 10.74
C TRP A 107 -1.56 -9.85 11.28
N LEU A 108 -2.73 -10.44 11.03
CA LEU A 108 -3.99 -9.95 11.55
C LEU A 108 -3.99 -9.91 13.09
N SER A 109 -3.53 -10.98 13.74
CA SER A 109 -3.40 -11.02 15.20
C SER A 109 -2.46 -9.93 15.73
N THR A 110 -1.35 -9.68 15.04
CA THR A 110 -0.40 -8.61 15.40
C THR A 110 -1.05 -7.23 15.34
N LEU A 111 -1.81 -6.95 14.27
CA LEU A 111 -2.49 -5.66 14.12
C LEU A 111 -3.58 -5.46 15.17
N GLN A 112 -4.35 -6.50 15.50
CA GLN A 112 -5.40 -6.44 16.53
C GLN A 112 -4.85 -6.13 17.93
N GLN A 113 -3.64 -6.62 18.26
CA GLN A 113 -2.99 -6.33 19.54
C GLN A 113 -2.40 -4.91 19.62
N SER A 114 -2.20 -4.26 18.48
CA SER A 114 -1.61 -2.92 18.39
C SER A 114 -2.63 -1.77 18.37
N LEU A 115 -3.92 -2.10 18.40
CA LEU A 115 -5.06 -1.18 18.46
C LEU A 115 -5.56 -1.03 19.90
#